data_AF-A0A922Y7C8-F1
#
_entry.id   AF-A0A922Y7C8-F1
#
_cell.length_a   1.000
_cell.length_b   1.000
_cell.length_c   1.000
_cell.angle_alpha   90.00
_cell.angle_beta   90.00
_cell.angle_gamma   90.00
#
_symmetry.space_group_name_H-M   'P 1'
#
loop_
_entity.id
_entity.type
_entity.pdbx_description
1 polymer ?
#
loop_
_entity_poly.entity_id
_entity_poly.type
_entity_poly.pdbx_seq_one_letter_code
_entity_poly.pdbx_strand_id
1 'polypeptide(L)'
;MDPQAVNELFPHIRIVIGMVIGLAIARLLTGIARLIQHPKRYRVSLIHLLWVFSLLAELALFWWWEFALSRLSSLTFGTFIFLIVYALTLFLLCALLFPEDLDEYADYEDYFLNRRRWFFGLFALIFVLDVVDTALKGPARWNHYSADYLIQVPLGLGLCLVASLWANKRLQLAMALLHITYQLYWTARVLTAPL
;
A
#
# COMPACT_ATOMS: atom_id res chain seq x y z
N MET A 1 11.92 -28.54 1.78
CA MET A 1 12.52 -28.03 3.03
C MET A 1 11.86 -28.77 4.18
N ASP A 2 12.59 -28.97 5.27
CA ASP A 2 12.01 -29.50 6.51
C ASP A 2 10.91 -28.54 7.01
N PRO A 3 9.69 -29.00 7.33
CA PRO A 3 8.64 -28.17 7.93
C PRO A 3 9.11 -27.36 9.15
N GLN A 4 10.08 -27.86 9.92
CA GLN A 4 10.68 -27.10 11.03
C GLN A 4 11.42 -25.85 10.55
N ALA A 5 12.21 -25.94 9.48
CA ALA A 5 12.96 -24.82 8.94
C ALA A 5 12.04 -23.70 8.40
N VAL A 6 10.86 -24.04 7.86
CA VAL A 6 9.88 -23.05 7.40
C VAL A 6 9.24 -22.31 8.58
N ASN A 7 8.91 -23.05 9.65
CA ASN A 7 8.36 -22.48 10.88
C ASN A 7 9.35 -21.55 11.59
N GLU A 8 10.65 -21.80 11.47
CA GLU A 8 11.70 -20.90 11.97
C GLU A 8 11.94 -19.70 11.05
N LEU A 9 11.91 -19.89 9.72
CA LEU A 9 12.18 -18.83 8.75
C LEU A 9 11.05 -17.78 8.69
N PHE A 10 9.78 -18.20 8.78
CA PHE A 10 8.64 -17.27 8.70
C PHE A 10 8.70 -16.13 9.75
N PRO A 11 8.95 -16.39 11.05
CA PRO A 11 9.17 -15.33 12.04
C PRO A 11 10.27 -14.34 11.68
N HIS A 12 11.42 -14.81 11.17
CA HIS A 12 12.53 -13.94 10.76
C HIS A 12 12.10 -13.00 9.64
N ILE A 13 11.46 -13.54 8.60
CA ILE A 13 10.91 -12.77 7.47
C ILE A 13 9.91 -11.72 7.99
N ARG A 14 8.99 -12.15 8.85
CA ARG A 14 7.93 -11.29 9.41
C ARG A 14 8.49 -10.15 10.26
N ILE A 15 9.56 -10.38 11.01
CA ILE A 15 10.23 -9.34 11.79
C ILE A 15 10.80 -8.27 10.85
N VAL A 16 11.55 -8.66 9.82
CA VAL A 16 12.18 -7.71 8.89
C VAL A 16 11.14 -6.89 8.14
N ILE A 17 10.10 -7.54 7.60
CA ILE A 17 8.98 -6.84 6.95
C ILE A 17 8.26 -5.93 7.94
N GLY A 18 7.99 -6.42 9.15
CA GLY A 18 7.35 -5.66 10.22
C GLY A 18 8.11 -4.40 10.62
N MET A 19 9.45 -4.44 10.61
CA MET A 19 10.28 -3.25 10.85
C MET A 19 10.09 -2.19 9.75
N VAL A 20 10.09 -2.59 8.47
CA VAL A 20 9.88 -1.67 7.34
C VAL A 20 8.48 -1.06 7.38
N ILE A 21 7.46 -1.89 7.61
CA ILE A 21 6.06 -1.44 7.73
C ILE A 21 5.87 -0.53 8.94
N GLY A 22 6.48 -0.85 10.09
CA GLY A 22 6.46 0.00 11.27
C GLY A 22 7.06 1.38 11.01
N LEU A 23 8.16 1.45 10.26
CA LEU A 23 8.76 2.72 9.85
C LEU A 23 7.86 3.51 8.88
N ALA A 24 7.19 2.83 7.95
CA ALA A 24 6.22 3.46 7.05
C ALA A 24 5.04 4.07 7.82
N ILE A 25 4.47 3.32 8.79
CA ILE A 25 3.42 3.82 9.68
C ILE A 25 3.93 5.02 10.48
N ALA A 26 5.11 4.92 11.09
CA ALA A 26 5.71 6.02 11.85
C ALA A 26 5.85 7.28 10.98
N ARG A 27 6.31 7.14 9.72
CA ARG A 27 6.42 8.26 8.77
C ARG A 27 5.08 8.97 8.55
N LEU A 28 4.00 8.20 8.32
CA LEU A 28 2.66 8.77 8.14
C LEU A 28 2.14 9.44 9.40
N LEU A 29 2.28 8.80 10.57
CA LEU A 29 1.83 9.34 11.86
C LEU A 29 2.60 10.61 12.25
N THR A 30 3.91 10.64 12.06
CA THR A 30 4.73 11.85 12.27
C THR A 30 4.33 12.96 11.30
N GLY A 31 4.02 12.62 10.04
CA GLY A 31 3.46 13.56 9.07
C GLY A 31 2.15 14.21 9.55
N ILE A 32 1.20 13.39 10.02
CA ILE A 32 -0.07 13.86 10.61
C ILE A 32 0.19 14.74 11.83
N ALA A 33 1.10 14.34 12.72
CA ALA A 33 1.47 15.13 13.90
C ALA A 33 2.02 16.52 13.50
N ARG A 34 2.86 16.60 12.46
CA ARG A 34 3.39 17.87 11.94
C ARG A 34 2.27 18.78 11.39
N LEU A 35 1.26 18.23 10.73
CA LEU A 35 0.08 18.99 10.27
C LEU A 35 -0.69 19.60 11.45
N ILE A 36 -0.89 18.83 12.52
CA ILE A 36 -1.59 19.27 13.73
C ILE A 36 -0.78 20.32 14.50
N GLN A 37 0.54 20.12 14.61
CA GLN A 37 1.44 21.01 15.36
C GLN A 37 1.67 22.36 14.64
N HIS A 38 1.66 22.38 13.31
CA HIS A 38 1.96 23.57 12.52
C HIS A 38 0.86 23.92 11.49
N PRO A 39 -0.39 24.18 11.92
CA PRO A 39 -1.53 24.36 11.02
C PRO A 39 -1.43 25.62 10.14
N LYS A 40 -0.66 26.62 10.56
CA LYS A 40 -0.42 27.85 9.78
C LYS A 40 0.65 27.67 8.70
N ARG A 41 1.55 26.68 8.84
CA ARG A 41 2.65 26.41 7.91
C ARG A 41 2.23 25.42 6.84
N TYR A 42 1.40 24.44 7.18
CA TYR A 42 0.96 23.39 6.26
C TYR A 42 -0.55 23.42 6.11
N ARG A 43 -1.05 23.76 4.92
CA ARG A 43 -2.49 23.71 4.65
C ARG A 43 -2.95 22.27 4.57
N VAL A 44 -3.99 21.95 5.35
CA VAL A 44 -4.61 20.63 5.33
C VAL A 44 -5.36 20.45 4.01
N SER A 45 -4.97 19.44 3.24
CA SER A 45 -5.65 19.03 2.02
C SER A 45 -6.43 17.75 2.23
N LEU A 46 -7.70 17.75 1.81
CA LEU A 46 -8.53 16.57 1.86
C LEU A 46 -8.00 15.46 0.95
N ILE A 47 -7.52 15.80 -0.27
CA ILE A 47 -6.94 14.82 -1.20
C ILE A 47 -5.74 14.14 -0.54
N HIS A 48 -4.89 14.94 0.08
CA HIS A 48 -3.72 14.44 0.78
C HIS A 48 -4.09 13.49 1.92
N LEU A 49 -4.99 13.91 2.82
CA LEU A 49 -5.43 13.09 3.95
C LEU A 49 -6.13 11.79 3.53
N LEU A 50 -6.88 11.80 2.43
CA LEU A 50 -7.50 10.60 1.88
C LEU A 50 -6.44 9.57 1.47
N TRP A 51 -5.38 10.00 0.77
CA TRP A 51 -4.27 9.11 0.43
C TRP A 51 -3.49 8.64 1.67
N VAL A 52 -3.36 9.48 2.71
CA VAL A 52 -2.72 9.07 3.99
C VAL A 52 -3.54 7.95 4.64
N PHE A 53 -4.86 8.13 4.71
CA PHE A 53 -5.78 7.12 5.23
C PHE A 53 -5.70 5.82 4.42
N SER A 54 -5.74 5.93 3.09
CA SER A 54 -5.67 4.78 2.19
C SER A 54 -4.39 3.98 2.38
N LEU A 55 -3.22 4.64 2.50
CA LEU A 55 -1.95 3.95 2.74
C LEU A 55 -1.86 3.33 4.15
N LEU A 56 -2.43 3.97 5.18
CA LEU A 56 -2.51 3.36 6.51
C LEU A 56 -3.35 2.08 6.49
N ALA A 57 -4.50 2.11 5.80
CA ALA A 57 -5.33 0.92 5.59
C ALA A 57 -4.57 -0.14 4.79
N GLU A 58 -3.86 0.24 3.74
CA GLU A 58 -3.07 -0.66 2.90
C GLU A 58 -1.95 -1.36 3.70
N LEU A 59 -1.20 -0.62 4.51
CA LEU A 59 -0.15 -1.18 5.37
C LEU A 59 -0.71 -2.21 6.37
N ALA A 60 -1.89 -1.93 6.95
CA ALA A 60 -2.57 -2.86 7.85
C ALA A 60 -3.07 -4.11 7.13
N LEU A 61 -3.68 -3.93 5.94
CA LEU A 61 -4.17 -5.03 5.11
C LEU A 61 -3.04 -5.91 4.61
N PHE A 62 -1.96 -5.31 4.11
CA PHE A 62 -0.75 -6.01 3.72
C PHE A 62 -0.22 -6.87 4.87
N TRP A 63 -0.04 -6.27 6.06
CA TRP A 63 0.45 -7.01 7.22
C TRP A 63 -0.46 -8.19 7.61
N TRP A 64 -1.78 -8.00 7.56
CA TRP A 64 -2.76 -9.07 7.82
C TRP A 64 -2.71 -10.17 6.75
N TRP A 65 -2.64 -9.78 5.48
CA TRP A 65 -2.63 -10.67 4.32
C TRP A 65 -1.40 -11.59 4.30
N GLU A 66 -0.26 -11.13 4.83
CA GLU A 66 0.97 -11.92 4.97
C GLU A 66 0.89 -13.05 5.99
N PHE A 67 -0.13 -13.09 6.85
CA PHE A 67 -0.33 -14.21 7.77
C PHE A 67 -0.50 -15.55 7.02
N ALA A 68 -1.06 -15.52 5.80
CA ALA A 68 -1.25 -16.70 4.98
C ALA A 68 0.07 -17.41 4.61
N LEU A 69 1.20 -16.70 4.60
CA LEU A 69 2.52 -17.30 4.33
C LEU A 69 2.92 -18.36 5.37
N SER A 70 2.41 -18.25 6.60
CA SER A 70 2.67 -19.24 7.65
C SER A 70 2.13 -20.64 7.32
N ARG A 71 1.23 -20.74 6.34
CA ARG A 71 0.61 -21.99 5.91
C ARG A 71 1.30 -22.62 4.69
N LEU A 72 2.32 -21.97 4.14
CA LEU A 72 3.06 -22.50 3.01
C LEU A 72 4.01 -23.61 3.45
N SER A 73 4.11 -24.66 2.64
CA SER A 73 5.01 -25.79 2.88
C SER A 73 6.48 -25.48 2.57
N SER A 74 6.76 -24.38 1.88
CA SER A 74 8.11 -23.92 1.59
C SER A 74 8.16 -22.40 1.43
N LEU A 75 9.12 -21.76 2.08
CA LEU A 75 9.48 -20.36 1.86
C LEU A 75 10.86 -20.31 1.21
N THR A 76 10.98 -19.60 0.10
CA THR A 76 12.26 -19.50 -0.62
C THR A 76 12.93 -18.16 -0.36
N PHE A 77 14.23 -18.08 -0.61
CA PHE A 77 14.93 -16.79 -0.63
C PHE A 77 14.32 -15.81 -1.63
N GLY A 78 13.79 -16.30 -2.76
CA GLY A 78 13.07 -15.48 -3.72
C GLY A 78 11.80 -14.85 -3.13
N THR A 79 11.03 -15.62 -2.36
CA THR A 79 9.86 -15.11 -1.61
C THR A 79 10.27 -14.03 -0.62
N PHE A 80 11.38 -14.22 0.10
CA PHE A 80 11.91 -13.21 1.02
C PHE A 80 12.26 -11.90 0.30
N ILE A 81 13.05 -11.95 -0.78
CA ILE A 81 13.44 -10.74 -1.53
C ILE A 81 12.22 -10.03 -2.12
N PHE A 82 11.25 -10.79 -2.64
CA PHE A 82 9.99 -10.25 -3.14
C PHE A 82 9.25 -9.45 -2.07
N LEU A 83 9.07 -10.00 -0.86
CA LEU A 83 8.37 -9.33 0.23
C LEU A 83 9.11 -8.07 0.71
N ILE A 84 10.45 -8.08 0.69
CA ILE A 84 11.25 -6.88 0.98
C ILE A 84 10.98 -5.79 -0.06
N VAL A 85 10.99 -6.13 -1.36
CA VAL A 85 10.68 -5.17 -2.44
C VAL A 85 9.28 -4.61 -2.29
N TYR A 86 8.29 -5.45 -1.95
CA TYR A 86 6.92 -5.00 -1.68
C TYR A 86 6.89 -4.02 -0.49
N ALA A 87 7.43 -4.41 0.66
CA ALA A 87 7.45 -3.55 1.85
C ALA A 87 8.18 -2.22 1.61
N LEU A 88 9.29 -2.23 0.87
CA LEU A 88 10.02 -1.01 0.49
C LEU A 88 9.20 -0.12 -0.46
N THR A 89 8.44 -0.70 -1.40
CA THR A 89 7.56 0.07 -2.29
C THR A 89 6.45 0.77 -1.50
N LEU A 90 5.84 0.09 -0.53
CA LEU A 90 4.86 0.69 0.39
C LEU A 90 5.48 1.82 1.23
N PHE A 91 6.71 1.61 1.74
CA PHE A 91 7.45 2.65 2.45
C PHE A 91 7.70 3.88 1.56
N LEU A 92 8.14 3.68 0.32
CA LEU A 92 8.39 4.77 -0.63
C LEU A 92 7.12 5.58 -0.93
N LEU A 93 5.96 4.94 -1.05
CA LEU A 93 4.68 5.63 -1.18
C LEU A 93 4.38 6.53 0.03
N CYS A 94 4.64 6.03 1.24
CA CYS A 94 4.46 6.82 2.47
C CYS A 94 5.44 7.99 2.55
N ALA A 95 6.69 7.79 2.13
CA ALA A 95 7.72 8.81 2.09
C ALA A 95 7.43 9.89 1.04
N LEU A 96 6.86 9.52 -0.12
CA LEU A 96 6.37 10.47 -1.12
C LEU A 96 5.18 11.28 -0.61
N LEU A 97 4.36 10.72 0.27
CA LEU A 97 3.24 11.46 0.83
C LEU A 97 3.75 12.53 1.81
N PHE A 98 4.64 12.16 2.73
CA PHE A 98 5.27 13.12 3.63
C PHE A 98 6.76 13.28 3.30
N PRO A 99 7.15 14.22 2.40
CA PRO A 99 8.56 14.53 2.17
C PRO A 99 9.24 15.09 3.43
N GLU A 100 10.57 15.12 3.41
CA GLU A 100 11.36 15.69 4.52
C GLU A 100 11.21 17.21 4.55
N ASP A 101 11.42 17.83 3.38
CA ASP A 101 11.28 19.27 3.18
C ASP A 101 10.28 19.61 2.07
N LEU A 102 9.65 20.77 2.23
CA LEU A 102 8.67 21.34 1.30
C LEU A 102 9.16 22.67 0.70
N ASP A 103 10.44 23.01 0.82
CA ASP A 103 10.94 24.37 0.55
C ASP A 103 10.65 24.90 -0.87
N GLU A 104 10.46 24.01 -1.85
CA GLU A 104 10.08 24.36 -3.22
C GLU A 104 8.57 24.38 -3.50
N TYR A 105 7.72 24.04 -2.53
CA TYR A 105 6.27 23.82 -2.69
C TYR A 105 5.45 24.58 -1.65
N ALA A 106 4.26 25.02 -2.05
CA ALA A 106 3.39 25.80 -1.15
C ALA A 106 2.84 24.96 0.02
N ASP A 107 2.47 23.71 -0.25
CA ASP A 107 1.93 22.76 0.72
C ASP A 107 2.05 21.30 0.20
N TYR A 108 1.57 20.35 0.99
CA TYR A 108 1.59 18.92 0.64
C TYR A 108 0.71 18.57 -0.57
N GLU A 109 -0.37 19.32 -0.83
CA GLU A 109 -1.22 19.07 -2.01
C GLU A 109 -0.47 19.46 -3.28
N ASP A 110 0.14 20.65 -3.27
CA ASP A 110 0.95 21.14 -4.39
C ASP A 110 2.14 20.20 -4.66
N TYR A 111 2.85 19.79 -3.62
CA TYR A 111 3.90 18.77 -3.74
C TYR A 111 3.36 17.48 -4.37
N PHE A 112 2.27 16.93 -3.82
CA PHE A 112 1.68 15.69 -4.28
C PHE A 112 1.25 15.77 -5.75
N LEU A 113 0.58 16.85 -6.16
CA LEU A 113 0.14 17.03 -7.54
C LEU A 113 1.32 17.13 -8.51
N ASN A 114 2.43 17.75 -8.11
CA ASN A 114 3.66 17.80 -8.90
C ASN A 114 4.38 16.44 -8.97
N ARG A 115 4.35 15.64 -7.90
CA ARG A 115 4.97 14.30 -7.84
C ARG A 115 4.02 13.15 -8.13
N ARG A 116 2.76 13.41 -8.52
CA ARG A 116 1.70 12.42 -8.74
C ARG A 116 2.10 11.25 -9.63
N ARG A 117 2.93 11.49 -10.66
CA ARG A 117 3.38 10.44 -11.58
C ARG A 117 4.23 9.39 -10.87
N TRP A 118 5.09 9.81 -9.95
CA TRP A 118 5.86 8.89 -9.10
C TRP A 118 4.95 8.15 -8.13
N PHE A 119 4.04 8.87 -7.47
CA PHE A 119 3.09 8.25 -6.55
C PHE A 119 2.25 7.19 -7.24
N PHE A 120 1.55 7.53 -8.33
CA PHE A 120 0.69 6.60 -9.06
C PHE A 120 1.47 5.52 -9.82
N GLY A 121 2.73 5.78 -10.20
CA GLY A 121 3.61 4.75 -10.75
C GLY A 121 3.97 3.67 -9.74
N LEU A 122 4.38 4.08 -8.52
CA LEU A 122 4.62 3.13 -7.43
C LEU A 122 3.32 2.46 -6.97
N PHE A 123 2.20 3.19 -6.96
CA PHE A 123 0.91 2.64 -6.59
C PHE A 123 0.42 1.59 -7.60
N ALA A 124 0.64 1.81 -8.89
CA ALA A 124 0.41 0.79 -9.92
C ALA A 124 1.29 -0.45 -9.71
N LEU A 125 2.55 -0.27 -9.28
CA LEU A 125 3.43 -1.37 -8.93
C LEU A 125 2.87 -2.19 -7.75
N ILE A 126 2.26 -1.56 -6.74
CA ILE A 126 1.60 -2.29 -5.64
C ILE A 126 0.54 -3.26 -6.16
N PHE A 127 -0.33 -2.85 -7.10
CA PHE A 127 -1.32 -3.77 -7.68
C PHE A 127 -0.68 -4.98 -8.36
N VAL A 128 0.45 -4.79 -9.05
CA VAL A 128 1.19 -5.89 -9.70
C VAL A 128 1.82 -6.81 -8.65
N LEU A 129 2.46 -6.24 -7.63
CA LEU A 129 3.05 -7.01 -6.55
C LEU A 129 1.98 -7.80 -5.79
N ASP A 130 0.81 -7.22 -5.54
CA ASP A 130 -0.29 -7.89 -4.83
C ASP A 130 -0.83 -9.13 -5.57
N VAL A 131 -0.89 -9.06 -6.91
CA VAL A 131 -1.22 -10.23 -7.74
C VAL A 131 -0.18 -11.33 -7.59
N VAL A 132 1.10 -10.97 -7.68
CA VAL A 132 2.21 -11.93 -7.56
C VAL A 132 2.23 -12.55 -6.17
N ASP A 133 2.05 -11.75 -5.12
CA ASP A 133 1.96 -12.20 -3.75
C ASP A 133 0.84 -13.22 -3.54
N THR A 134 -0.37 -12.90 -4.03
CA THR A 134 -1.52 -13.80 -3.92
C THR A 134 -1.32 -15.09 -4.69
N ALA A 135 -0.67 -15.04 -5.86
CA ALA A 135 -0.31 -16.22 -6.62
C ALA A 135 0.75 -17.08 -5.91
N LEU A 136 1.75 -16.46 -5.25
CA LEU A 136 2.77 -17.15 -4.45
C LEU A 136 2.17 -17.90 -3.27
N LYS A 137 1.03 -17.44 -2.74
CA LYS A 137 0.30 -18.09 -1.64
C LYS A 137 -0.44 -19.38 -2.06
N GLY A 138 -0.36 -19.75 -3.35
CA GLY A 138 -0.76 -21.05 -3.86
C GLY A 138 -2.12 -21.07 -4.58
N PRO A 139 -2.41 -22.16 -5.33
CA PRO A 139 -3.51 -22.22 -6.28
C PRO A 139 -4.89 -22.17 -5.62
N ALA A 140 -5.05 -22.72 -4.41
CA ALA A 140 -6.34 -22.68 -3.71
C ALA A 140 -6.75 -21.23 -3.37
N ARG A 141 -5.79 -20.43 -2.88
CA ARG A 141 -6.01 -19.02 -2.54
C ARG A 141 -6.15 -18.16 -3.79
N TRP A 142 -5.33 -18.41 -4.81
CA TRP A 142 -5.48 -17.79 -6.13
C TRP A 142 -6.88 -18.03 -6.70
N ASN A 143 -7.35 -19.27 -6.76
CA ASN A 143 -8.66 -19.59 -7.33
C ASN A 143 -9.81 -18.90 -6.57
N HIS A 144 -9.68 -18.76 -5.24
CA HIS A 144 -10.68 -18.08 -4.43
C HIS A 144 -10.81 -16.58 -4.74
N TYR A 145 -9.69 -15.89 -4.98
CA TYR A 145 -9.69 -14.43 -5.19
C TYR A 145 -9.53 -14.00 -6.66
N SER A 146 -9.10 -14.89 -7.55
CA SER A 146 -8.72 -14.56 -8.94
C SER A 146 -9.79 -13.79 -9.71
N ALA A 147 -11.06 -14.15 -9.56
CA ALA A 147 -12.18 -13.46 -10.19
C ALA A 147 -12.25 -11.97 -9.78
N ASP A 148 -11.91 -11.67 -8.54
CA ASP A 148 -11.91 -10.30 -8.02
C ASP A 148 -10.69 -9.53 -8.51
N TYR A 149 -9.52 -10.17 -8.51
CA TYR A 149 -8.28 -9.60 -9.04
C TYR A 149 -8.40 -9.24 -10.53
N LEU A 150 -9.12 -10.04 -11.32
CA LEU A 150 -9.39 -9.76 -12.73
C LEU A 150 -10.16 -8.45 -12.96
N ILE A 151 -10.92 -7.99 -11.96
CA ILE A 151 -11.65 -6.72 -12.02
C ILE A 151 -10.84 -5.63 -11.31
N GLN A 152 -10.34 -5.90 -10.10
CA GLN A 152 -9.61 -4.97 -9.25
C GLN A 152 -8.37 -4.40 -9.93
N VAL A 153 -7.54 -5.27 -10.51
CA VAL A 153 -6.22 -4.88 -10.99
C VAL A 153 -6.32 -3.99 -12.23
N PRO A 154 -7.10 -4.33 -13.28
CA PRO A 154 -7.29 -3.41 -14.40
C PRO A 154 -7.92 -2.08 -14.01
N LEU A 155 -8.89 -2.08 -13.08
CA LEU A 155 -9.49 -0.85 -12.57
C LEU A 155 -8.48 0.00 -11.80
N GLY A 156 -7.68 -0.62 -10.92
CA GLY A 156 -6.64 0.04 -10.13
C GLY A 156 -5.54 0.63 -11.01
N LEU A 157 -5.06 -0.13 -11.99
CA LEU A 157 -4.07 0.33 -12.97
C LEU A 157 -4.63 1.45 -13.85
N GLY A 158 -5.89 1.34 -14.29
CA GLY A 158 -6.59 2.38 -15.03
C GLY A 158 -6.73 3.68 -14.22
N LEU A 159 -7.09 3.57 -12.93
CA LEU A 159 -7.15 4.69 -12.01
C LEU A 159 -5.77 5.34 -11.85
N CYS A 160 -4.71 4.56 -11.65
CA CYS A 160 -3.35 5.07 -11.53
C CYS A 160 -2.93 5.80 -12.81
N LEU A 161 -3.22 5.24 -13.99
CA LEU A 161 -2.93 5.86 -15.28
C LEU A 161 -3.62 7.21 -15.39
N VAL A 162 -4.94 7.26 -15.19
CA VAL A 162 -5.73 8.51 -15.27
C VAL A 162 -5.21 9.53 -14.26
N ALA A 163 -5.04 9.15 -13.00
CA ALA A 163 -4.58 10.06 -11.96
C ALA A 163 -3.13 10.53 -12.17
N SER A 164 -2.28 9.77 -12.86
CA SER A 164 -0.92 10.19 -13.21
C SER A 164 -0.89 11.28 -14.29
N LEU A 165 -1.86 11.26 -15.22
CA LEU A 165 -1.88 12.16 -16.37
C LEU A 165 -2.41 13.55 -15.99
N TRP A 166 -3.51 13.62 -15.24
CA TRP A 166 -4.22 14.87 -14.98
C TRP A 166 -4.09 15.35 -13.53
N ALA A 167 -3.75 16.63 -13.35
CA ALA A 167 -3.59 17.27 -12.03
C ALA A 167 -4.87 17.96 -11.51
N ASN A 168 -6.03 17.76 -12.15
CA ASN A 168 -7.27 18.42 -11.75
C ASN A 168 -7.70 17.97 -10.34
N LYS A 169 -7.85 18.91 -9.41
CA LYS A 169 -8.22 18.64 -8.01
C LYS A 169 -9.51 17.82 -7.87
N ARG A 170 -10.54 18.11 -8.68
CA ARG A 170 -11.82 17.38 -8.64
C ARG A 170 -11.64 15.93 -9.07
N LEU A 171 -10.82 15.70 -10.09
CA LEU A 171 -10.48 14.36 -10.55
C LEU A 171 -9.71 13.62 -9.47
N GLN A 172 -8.67 14.23 -8.90
CA GLN A 172 -7.83 13.61 -7.86
C GLN A 172 -8.65 13.25 -6.61
N LEU A 173 -9.57 14.12 -6.21
CA LEU A 173 -10.51 13.84 -5.13
C LEU A 173 -11.43 12.65 -5.46
N ALA A 174 -12.01 12.65 -6.67
CA ALA A 174 -12.88 11.55 -7.12
C ALA A 174 -12.13 10.22 -7.19
N MET A 175 -10.89 10.20 -7.67
CA MET A 175 -10.05 9.01 -7.72
C MET A 175 -9.71 8.50 -6.31
N ALA A 176 -9.35 9.38 -5.38
CA ALA A 176 -9.09 8.98 -3.99
C ALA A 176 -10.33 8.38 -3.32
N LEU A 177 -11.50 9.02 -3.47
CA LEU A 177 -12.76 8.53 -2.91
C LEU A 177 -13.20 7.19 -3.52
N LEU A 178 -13.10 7.06 -4.84
CA LEU A 178 -13.41 5.82 -5.55
C LEU A 178 -12.51 4.68 -5.07
N HIS A 179 -11.20 4.94 -4.97
CA HIS A 179 -10.24 3.95 -4.48
C HIS A 179 -10.54 3.54 -3.04
N ILE A 180 -10.74 4.49 -2.12
CA ILE A 180 -11.03 4.19 -0.71
C ILE A 180 -12.33 3.42 -0.56
N THR A 181 -13.37 3.76 -1.32
CA THR A 181 -14.65 3.05 -1.28
C THR A 181 -14.46 1.59 -1.71
N TYR A 182 -13.68 1.37 -2.77
CA TYR A 182 -13.33 0.03 -3.22
C TYR A 182 -12.47 -0.72 -2.18
N GLN A 183 -11.47 -0.05 -1.60
CA GLN A 183 -10.59 -0.61 -0.56
C GLN A 183 -11.40 -1.05 0.68
N LEU A 184 -12.36 -0.24 1.12
CA LEU A 184 -13.26 -0.57 2.23
C LEU A 184 -14.20 -1.74 1.89
N TYR A 185 -14.78 -1.76 0.68
CA TYR A 185 -15.57 -2.88 0.20
C TYR A 185 -14.76 -4.18 0.19
N TRP A 186 -13.54 -4.15 -0.34
CA TRP A 186 -12.63 -5.30 -0.37
C TRP A 186 -12.30 -5.78 1.03
N THR A 187 -11.93 -4.86 1.93
CA THR A 187 -11.63 -5.16 3.33
C THR A 187 -12.81 -5.84 4.03
N ALA A 188 -14.02 -5.29 3.87
CA ALA A 188 -15.23 -5.88 4.45
C ALA A 188 -15.49 -7.29 3.90
N ARG A 189 -15.28 -7.52 2.61
CA ARG A 189 -15.41 -8.84 2.00
C ARG A 189 -14.37 -9.84 2.53
N VAL A 190 -13.11 -9.43 2.66
CA VAL A 190 -12.03 -10.30 3.18
C VAL A 190 -12.27 -10.64 4.66
N LEU A 191 -12.76 -9.69 5.46
CA LEU A 191 -13.06 -9.92 6.88
C LEU A 191 -14.31 -10.77 7.13
N THR A 192 -15.28 -10.74 6.21
CA THR A 192 -16.53 -11.52 6.33
C THR A 192 -16.44 -12.91 5.70
N ALA A 193 -15.43 -13.16 4.87
CA ALA A 193 -15.14 -14.50 4.37
C ALA A 193 -14.58 -15.39 5.50
N PRO A 194 -15.11 -16.61 5.72
CA PRO A 194 -14.57 -17.53 6.71
C PRO A 194 -13.13 -17.94 6.35
N LEU A 195 -12.30 -18.10 7.39
CA LEU A 195 -10.88 -18.52 7.30
C LEU A 195 -10.67 -19.90 6.68
#